data_AF-A0A8J7F2X4-F1
#
_entry.id   AF-A0A8J7F2X4-F1
#
_cell.length_a   1.000
_cell.length_b   1.000
_cell.length_c   1.000
_cell.angle_alpha   90.00
_cell.angle_beta   90.00
_cell.angle_gamma   90.00
#
_symmetry.space_group_name_H-M   'P 1'
#
loop_
_entity.id
_entity.type
_entity.pdbx_description
1 polymer ?
#
loop_
_entity_poly.entity_id
_entity_poly.type
_entity_poly.pdbx_seq_one_letter_code
_entity_poly.pdbx_strand_id
1 'polypeptide(L)'
;MNKAILINFGSGDLNSGFPRVTVQLWVAGSSRPQQFVGSLPAAPILAKLYKHWQSIYTHICSRSINAKELRKAAKAEFVYEDDELEIESEGITNISQVSFDEVCQNLKQNLNAWLNEPNFFSIEARVTF
;
A
#
# COMPACT_ATOMS: atom_id res chain seq x y z
N MET A 1 2.66 10.26 -25.53
CA MET A 1 3.92 10.06 -24.78
C MET A 1 3.70 8.91 -23.83
N ASN A 2 4.35 7.76 -24.03
CA ASN A 2 4.21 6.62 -23.11
C ASN A 2 5.38 6.67 -22.12
N LYS A 3 5.08 7.06 -20.87
CA LYS A 3 6.02 7.10 -19.75
C LYS A 3 5.56 6.04 -18.74
N ALA A 4 6.46 5.18 -18.28
CA ALA A 4 6.18 4.23 -17.21
C ALA A 4 7.16 4.45 -16.06
N ILE A 5 6.67 4.40 -14.82
CA ILE A 5 7.49 4.53 -13.62
C ILE A 5 7.44 3.20 -12.87
N LEU A 6 8.61 2.62 -12.61
CA LEU A 6 8.77 1.44 -11.77
C LEU A 6 9.40 1.87 -10.44
N ILE A 7 8.72 1.60 -9.34
CA ILE A 7 9.22 1.88 -7.98
C ILE A 7 9.52 0.54 -7.31
N ASN A 8 10.77 0.34 -6.90
CA ASN A 8 11.22 -0.85 -6.18
C ASN A 8 11.63 -0.45 -4.77
N PHE A 9 10.92 -0.98 -3.77
CA PHE A 9 11.12 -0.65 -2.36
C PHE A 9 12.29 -1.39 -1.71
N GLY A 10 12.93 -2.33 -2.41
CA GLY A 10 14.08 -3.06 -1.90
C GLY A 10 13.75 -3.88 -0.66
N SER A 11 14.59 -3.77 0.36
CA SER A 11 14.41 -4.40 1.67
C SER A 11 13.76 -3.43 2.65
N GLY A 12 12.91 -3.93 3.53
CA GLY A 12 12.27 -3.14 4.59
C GLY A 12 10.77 -3.41 4.67
N ASP A 13 10.10 -2.68 5.54
CA ASP A 13 8.65 -2.76 5.72
C ASP A 13 8.10 -1.43 6.27
N LEU A 14 6.78 -1.32 6.42
CA LEU A 14 6.16 -0.09 6.92
C LEU A 14 6.52 0.24 8.38
N ASN A 15 7.00 -0.72 9.18
CA ASN A 15 7.43 -0.50 10.56
C ASN A 15 8.92 -0.16 10.66
N SER A 16 9.77 -0.77 9.82
CA SER A 16 11.22 -0.53 9.80
C SER A 16 11.65 0.56 8.81
N GLY A 17 10.77 0.94 7.88
CA GLY A 17 11.06 1.83 6.76
C GLY A 17 11.72 1.09 5.59
N PHE A 18 11.92 1.82 4.49
CA PHE A 18 12.62 1.33 3.31
C PHE A 18 13.93 2.10 3.13
N PRO A 19 15.06 1.58 3.65
CA PRO A 19 16.35 2.26 3.57
C PRO A 19 16.85 2.48 2.14
N ARG A 20 16.36 1.70 1.17
CA ARG A 20 16.77 1.81 -0.24
C ARG A 20 15.60 1.58 -1.19
N VAL A 21 15.04 2.67 -1.70
CA VAL A 21 14.00 2.69 -2.72
C VAL A 21 14.61 3.14 -4.04
N THR A 22 14.32 2.41 -5.11
CA THR A 22 14.80 2.68 -6.47
C THR A 22 13.62 3.04 -7.37
N VAL A 23 13.69 4.17 -8.06
CA VAL A 23 12.68 4.59 -9.04
C VAL A 23 13.30 4.57 -10.43
N GLN A 24 12.66 3.90 -11.37
CA GLN A 24 13.07 3.82 -12.77
C GLN A 24 12.01 4.46 -13.66
N LEU A 25 12.39 5.47 -14.43
CA LEU A 25 11.56 6.12 -15.43
C LEU A 25 11.88 5.56 -16.82
N TRP A 26 10.88 4.96 -17.46
CA TRP A 26 10.91 4.48 -18.83
C TRP A 26 10.19 5.49 -19.72
N VAL A 27 10.91 6.08 -20.67
CA VAL A 27 10.33 7.00 -21.66
C VAL A 27 10.47 6.38 -23.04
N ALA A 28 9.37 6.25 -23.78
CA ALA A 28 9.36 5.73 -25.14
C ALA A 28 10.38 6.47 -26.02
N GLY A 29 11.30 5.72 -26.65
CA GLY A 29 12.40 6.26 -27.46
C GLY A 29 13.77 6.32 -26.76
N SER A 30 13.81 6.05 -25.44
CA SER A 30 15.06 5.98 -24.67
C SER A 30 15.59 4.54 -24.65
N SER A 31 16.88 4.34 -24.90
CA SER A 31 17.50 3.00 -24.84
C SER A 31 17.75 2.49 -23.42
N ARG A 32 17.74 3.39 -22.43
CA ARG A 32 17.98 3.07 -21.01
C ARG A 32 17.02 3.84 -20.11
N PRO A 33 16.47 3.20 -19.06
CA PRO A 33 15.65 3.89 -18.07
C PRO A 33 16.51 4.82 -17.21
N GLN A 34 15.94 5.95 -16.81
CA GLN A 34 16.58 6.82 -15.82
C GLN A 34 16.30 6.26 -14.43
N GLN A 35 17.36 6.07 -13.63
CA GLN A 35 17.24 5.48 -12.30
C GLN A 35 17.61 6.48 -11.21
N PHE A 36 16.82 6.45 -10.14
CA PHE A 36 17.00 7.26 -8.94
C PHE A 36 16.95 6.35 -7.72
N VAL A 37 17.67 6.73 -6.67
CA VAL A 37 17.73 6.00 -5.40
C VAL A 37 17.47 6.98 -4.27
N GLY A 38 16.66 6.58 -3.31
CA GLY A 38 16.44 7.30 -2.06
C GLY A 38 15.93 6.35 -0.98
N SER A 39 15.27 6.89 0.02
CA SER A 39 14.77 6.12 1.16
C SER A 39 13.41 6.64 1.61
N LEU A 40 12.64 5.76 2.23
CA LEU A 40 11.38 6.11 2.87
C LEU A 40 11.46 5.74 4.36
N PRO A 41 11.03 6.62 5.27
CA PRO A 41 11.07 6.33 6.70
C PRO A 41 10.04 5.27 7.09
N ALA A 42 10.15 4.76 8.31
CA ALA A 42 9.10 3.94 8.90
C ALA A 42 7.78 4.72 8.97
N ALA A 43 6.68 4.09 8.58
CA ALA A 43 5.32 4.60 8.69
C ALA A 43 4.36 3.55 9.29
N PRO A 44 4.49 3.21 10.60
CA PRO A 44 3.63 2.23 11.24
C PRO A 44 2.13 2.59 11.18
N ILE A 45 1.83 3.88 11.06
CA ILE A 45 0.45 4.36 10.92
C ILE A 45 -0.20 3.89 9.61
N LEU A 46 0.57 3.79 8.53
CA LEU A 46 0.09 3.27 7.25
C LEU A 46 -0.24 1.79 7.34
N ALA A 47 0.56 1.00 8.05
CA ALA A 47 0.26 -0.41 8.27
C ALA A 47 -1.07 -0.61 9.02
N LYS A 48 -1.34 0.24 10.02
CA LYS A 48 -2.61 0.21 10.77
C LYS A 48 -3.80 0.63 9.89
N LEU A 49 -3.67 1.74 9.17
CA LEU A 49 -4.72 2.24 8.26
C LEU A 49 -5.02 1.23 7.15
N TYR A 50 -3.99 0.58 6.60
CA TYR A 50 -4.15 -0.46 5.59
C TYR A 50 -4.87 -1.69 6.13
N LYS A 51 -4.47 -2.21 7.31
CA LYS A 51 -5.17 -3.34 7.96
C LYS A 51 -6.64 -3.01 8.23
N HIS A 52 -6.92 -1.80 8.69
CA HIS A 52 -8.28 -1.34 8.94
C HIS A 52 -9.10 -1.27 7.64
N TRP A 53 -8.54 -0.66 6.59
CA TRP A 53 -9.14 -0.62 5.26
C TRP A 53 -9.40 -2.02 4.71
N GLN A 54 -8.44 -2.93 4.82
CA GLN A 54 -8.53 -4.31 4.34
C GLN A 54 -9.64 -5.10 5.07
N SER A 55 -9.76 -4.93 6.38
CA SER A 55 -10.83 -5.54 7.17
C SER A 55 -12.20 -5.08 6.65
N ILE A 56 -12.41 -3.76 6.54
CA ILE A 56 -13.68 -3.20 6.04
C ILE A 56 -13.98 -3.67 4.62
N TYR A 57 -13.00 -3.58 3.72
CA TYR A 57 -13.13 -4.00 2.33
C TYR A 57 -13.51 -5.48 2.23
N THR A 58 -12.86 -6.34 3.01
CA THR A 58 -13.16 -7.79 3.06
C THR A 58 -14.58 -8.04 3.58
N HIS A 59 -15.03 -7.29 4.59
CA HIS A 59 -16.41 -7.37 5.08
C HIS A 59 -17.43 -6.94 4.02
N ILE A 60 -17.16 -5.88 3.24
CA ILE A 60 -18.03 -5.44 2.14
C ILE A 60 -18.06 -6.51 1.03
N CYS A 61 -16.90 -6.99 0.58
CA CYS A 61 -16.81 -7.97 -0.49
C CYS A 61 -17.38 -9.33 -0.10
N SER A 62 -17.21 -9.78 1.15
CA SER A 62 -17.78 -11.04 1.63
C SER A 62 -19.31 -11.05 1.68
N ARG A 63 -19.94 -9.87 1.78
CA ARG A 63 -21.41 -9.72 1.65
C ARG A 63 -21.85 -9.74 0.18
N SER A 64 -20.98 -9.37 -0.75
CA SER A 64 -21.29 -9.22 -2.18
C SER A 64 -20.88 -10.41 -3.05
N ILE A 65 -19.93 -11.24 -2.62
CA ILE A 65 -19.37 -12.36 -3.38
C ILE A 65 -19.17 -13.53 -2.41
N ASN A 66 -19.45 -14.76 -2.84
CA ASN A 66 -19.20 -16.00 -2.09
C ASN A 66 -17.82 -15.96 -1.42
N ALA A 67 -17.80 -15.66 -0.11
CA ALA A 67 -16.65 -15.19 0.67
C ALA A 67 -15.44 -16.14 0.74
N LYS A 68 -15.57 -17.37 0.22
CA LYS A 68 -14.50 -18.38 0.20
C LYS A 68 -13.36 -18.03 -0.75
N GLU A 69 -13.63 -17.38 -1.87
CA GLU A 69 -12.60 -17.13 -2.89
C GLU A 69 -11.74 -15.89 -2.56
N LEU A 70 -12.34 -14.86 -1.95
CA LEU A 70 -11.59 -13.66 -1.52
C LEU A 70 -10.67 -13.94 -0.33
N ARG A 71 -11.12 -14.74 0.65
CA ARG A 71 -10.31 -15.14 1.80
C ARG A 71 -9.06 -15.92 1.39
N LYS A 72 -9.15 -16.77 0.36
CA LYS A 72 -7.99 -17.47 -0.20
C LYS A 72 -6.99 -16.49 -0.84
N ALA A 73 -7.47 -15.49 -1.58
CA ALA A 73 -6.61 -14.48 -2.20
C ALA A 73 -5.91 -13.59 -1.16
N ALA A 74 -6.62 -13.13 -0.13
CA ALA A 74 -6.03 -12.32 0.94
C ALA A 74 -5.05 -13.11 1.83
N LYS A 75 -5.29 -14.41 2.01
CA LYS A 75 -4.40 -15.32 2.76
C LYS A 75 -3.15 -15.73 1.96
N ALA A 76 -3.23 -15.73 0.63
CA ALA A 76 -2.10 -16.08 -0.24
C ALA A 76 -0.97 -15.05 -0.23
N GLU A 77 -1.24 -13.80 0.18
CA GLU A 77 -0.23 -12.73 0.22
C GLU A 77 0.56 -12.68 1.54
N PHE A 78 0.16 -13.44 2.56
CA PHE A 78 0.81 -13.52 3.87
C PHE A 78 0.96 -14.98 4.32
N VAL A 79 1.91 -15.71 3.72
CA VAL A 79 2.34 -17.01 4.25
C VAL A 79 3.39 -16.77 5.34
N TYR A 80 2.92 -16.52 6.55
CA TYR A 80 3.57 -17.03 7.74
C TYR A 80 2.54 -17.95 8.41
N GLU A 81 2.89 -19.23 8.53
CA GLU A 81 2.19 -20.16 9.42
C GLU A 81 2.19 -19.55 10.82
N ASP A 82 1.03 -19.10 11.30
CA ASP A 82 0.64 -19.38 12.67
C ASP A 82 -0.84 -19.10 12.88
N ASP A 83 -1.45 -20.07 13.57
CA ASP A 83 -2.72 -20.07 14.26
C ASP A 83 -4.02 -19.72 13.54
N GLU A 84 -4.96 -20.63 13.79
CA GLU A 84 -6.40 -20.51 13.74
C GLU A 84 -6.86 -19.27 14.52
N LEU A 85 -6.69 -18.09 13.94
CA LEU A 85 -7.37 -16.88 14.41
C LEU A 85 -8.85 -16.98 13.99
N GLU A 86 -9.63 -17.69 14.80
CA GLU A 86 -11.03 -17.37 15.01
C GLU A 86 -11.08 -15.90 15.43
N ILE A 87 -11.25 -15.01 14.45
CA ILE A 87 -11.71 -13.67 14.71
C ILE A 87 -13.15 -13.87 15.19
N GLU A 88 -13.34 -13.96 16.51
CA GLU A 88 -14.63 -13.63 17.11
C GLU A 88 -15.06 -12.34 16.42
N SER A 89 -16.13 -12.44 15.64
CA SER A 89 -16.72 -11.30 14.96
C SER A 89 -17.44 -10.42 15.98
N GLU A 90 -16.77 -10.04 17.05
CA GLU A 90 -17.24 -8.99 17.92
C GLU A 90 -16.91 -7.65 17.27
N GLY A 91 -17.94 -7.02 16.70
CA GLY A 91 -18.01 -5.56 16.78
C GLY A 91 -17.81 -4.75 15.50
N ILE A 92 -17.98 -5.30 14.29
CA ILE A 92 -18.20 -4.44 13.11
C ILE A 92 -19.54 -4.76 12.46
N THR A 93 -20.61 -4.55 13.22
CA THR A 93 -22.00 -4.72 12.78
C THR A 93 -22.51 -3.53 11.93
N ASN A 94 -21.86 -2.36 11.98
CA ASN A 94 -22.33 -1.13 11.32
C ASN A 94 -21.22 -0.41 10.54
N ILE A 95 -20.82 -0.94 9.38
CA ILE A 95 -20.00 -0.18 8.42
C ILE A 95 -20.95 0.65 7.56
N SER A 96 -21.02 1.96 7.81
CA SER A 96 -21.69 2.89 6.89
C SER A 96 -20.79 3.16 5.69
N GLN A 97 -21.36 3.41 4.51
CA GLN A 97 -20.57 3.78 3.31
C GLN A 97 -19.69 5.01 3.57
N VAL A 98 -20.21 5.99 4.31
CA VAL A 98 -19.50 7.21 4.75
C VAL A 98 -18.22 6.85 5.52
N SER A 99 -18.28 5.86 6.41
CA SER A 99 -17.10 5.41 7.18
C SER A 99 -16.02 4.74 6.33
N PHE A 100 -16.37 4.10 5.20
CA PHE A 100 -15.36 3.49 4.33
C PHE A 100 -14.66 4.53 3.45
N ASP A 101 -15.41 5.52 2.94
CA ASP A 101 -14.84 6.63 2.18
C ASP A 101 -13.84 7.43 3.02
N GLU A 102 -14.15 7.69 4.30
CA GLU A 102 -13.23 8.32 5.25
C GLU A 102 -11.95 7.52 5.45
N VAL A 103 -12.04 6.20 5.59
CA VAL A 103 -10.87 5.32 5.71
C VAL A 103 -10.02 5.35 4.44
N CYS A 104 -10.64 5.34 3.26
CA CYS A 104 -9.95 5.49 1.98
C CYS A 104 -9.22 6.83 1.87
N GLN A 105 -9.88 7.93 2.25
CA GLN A 105 -9.27 9.26 2.23
C GLN A 105 -8.10 9.36 3.22
N ASN A 106 -8.27 8.87 4.44
CA ASN A 106 -7.21 8.86 5.45
C ASN A 106 -5.99 8.06 4.99
N LEU A 107 -6.20 6.87 4.42
CA LEU A 107 -5.12 6.05 3.86
C LEU A 107 -4.40 6.79 2.74
N LYS A 108 -5.15 7.39 1.79
CA LYS A 108 -4.58 8.15 0.67
C LYS A 108 -3.76 9.35 1.13
N GLN A 109 -4.28 10.12 2.09
CA GLN A 109 -3.60 11.30 2.62
C GLN A 109 -2.29 10.93 3.31
N ASN A 110 -2.31 9.92 4.18
CA ASN A 110 -1.11 9.46 4.88
C ASN A 110 -0.09 8.87 3.90
N LEU A 111 -0.55 8.15 2.87
CA LEU A 111 0.34 7.56 1.87
C LEU A 111 1.02 8.65 1.03
N ASN A 112 0.26 9.66 0.61
CA ASN A 112 0.82 10.81 -0.12
C ASN A 112 1.80 11.60 0.74
N ALA A 113 1.47 11.85 2.02
CA ALA A 113 2.37 12.54 2.93
C ALA A 113 3.69 11.77 3.10
N TRP A 114 3.60 10.44 3.24
CA TRP A 114 4.77 9.57 3.38
C TRP A 114 5.62 9.50 2.11
N LEU A 115 5.01 9.45 0.93
CA LEU A 115 5.75 9.51 -0.34
C LEU A 115 6.39 10.88 -0.57
N ASN A 116 5.80 11.97 -0.06
CA ASN A 116 6.35 13.32 -0.18
C ASN A 116 7.47 13.65 0.83
N GLU A 117 7.93 12.67 1.61
CA GLU A 117 9.04 12.86 2.54
C GLU A 117 10.32 13.32 1.80
N PRO A 118 11.13 14.24 2.36
CA PRO A 118 12.23 14.90 1.64
C PRO A 118 13.26 13.95 1.00
N ASN A 119 13.50 12.81 1.66
CA ASN A 119 14.42 11.77 1.20
C ASN A 119 13.93 11.04 -0.06
N PHE A 120 12.61 11.03 -0.30
CA PHE A 120 11.98 10.47 -1.49
C PHE A 120 11.61 11.57 -2.50
N PHE A 121 11.17 12.75 -2.05
CA PHE A 121 10.85 13.90 -2.90
C PHE A 121 12.03 14.35 -3.78
N SER A 122 13.26 14.20 -3.30
CA SER A 122 14.48 14.44 -4.09
C SER A 122 14.56 13.56 -5.36
N ILE A 123 13.86 12.42 -5.38
CA ILE A 123 13.67 11.60 -6.56
C ILE A 123 12.59 12.19 -7.46
N GLU A 124 11.39 12.47 -6.93
CA GLU A 124 10.25 12.98 -7.69
C GLU A 124 10.59 14.26 -8.47
N ALA A 125 11.25 15.22 -7.82
CA ALA A 125 11.69 16.47 -8.45
C ALA A 125 12.67 16.26 -9.62
N ARG A 126 13.31 15.10 -9.72
CA ARG A 126 14.19 14.73 -10.84
C ARG A 126 13.46 13.99 -11.97
N VAL A 127 12.23 13.52 -11.75
CA VAL A 127 11.41 12.82 -12.74
C VAL A 127 10.47 13.79 -13.48
N THR A 128 10.24 15.00 -12.96
CA THR A 128 9.41 16.02 -13.59
C THR A 128 10.12 16.65 -14.81
N PHE A 129 9.63 16.32 -16.01
CA PHE A 129 9.93 16.98 -17.29
C PHE A 129 8.63 17.50 -17.92
#